data_AF-A0A3C1WD71-F1
#
_entry.id   AF-A0A3C1WD71-F1
#
_cell.length_a   1.000
_cell.length_b   1.000
_cell.length_c   1.000
_cell.angle_alpha   90.00
_cell.angle_beta   90.00
_cell.angle_gamma   90.00
#
_symmetry.space_group_name_H-M   'P 1'
#
loop_
_entity.id
_entity.type
_entity.pdbx_description
1 polymer ?
#
loop_
_entity_poly.entity_id
_entity_poly.type
_entity_poly.pdbx_seq_one_letter_code
_entity_poly.pdbx_strand_id
1 'polypeptide(L)' 'MSENKHCKTLIIGSGPAGYSAAVYAARANLSPVIVSGMEQGG' A
#
# COMPACT_ATOMS: atom_id res chain seq x y z
N MET A 1 -18.51 -15.18 -2.45
CA MET A 1 -17.14 -15.75 -2.41
C MET A 1 -16.19 -14.57 -2.33
N SER A 2 -15.29 -14.53 -1.33
CA SER A 2 -14.26 -13.48 -1.28
C SER A 2 -13.18 -13.79 -2.33
N GLU A 3 -12.91 -12.85 -3.23
CA GLU A 3 -11.78 -12.97 -4.16
C GLU A 3 -10.46 -12.71 -3.42
N ASN A 4 -9.51 -13.63 -3.56
CA ASN A 4 -8.16 -13.45 -3.05
C ASN A 4 -7.38 -12.52 -3.98
N LYS A 5 -6.95 -11.36 -3.48
CA LYS A 5 -6.10 -10.42 -4.22
C LYS A 5 -4.62 -10.69 -3.94
N HIS A 6 -3.92 -11.29 -4.89
CA HIS A 6 -2.47 -11.48 -4.80
C HIS A 6 -1.74 -10.16 -5.13
N CYS A 7 -0.83 -9.73 -4.24
CA CYS A 7 -0.04 -8.52 -4.40
C CYS A 7 1.43 -8.85 -4.11
N LYS A 8 2.37 -8.29 -4.89
CA LYS A 8 3.81 -8.42 -4.61
C LYS A 8 4.24 -7.64 -3.37
N THR A 9 3.56 -6.52 -3.11
CA THR A 9 3.84 -5.66 -1.96
C THR A 9 2.53 -5.09 -1.45
N LEU A 10 2.23 -5.37 -0.19
CA LEU A 10 1.07 -4.86 0.54
C LEU A 10 1.56 -3.94 1.66
N ILE A 11 1.02 -2.73 1.71
CA ILE A 11 1.34 -1.72 2.73
C ILE A 11 0.07 -1.46 3.52
N ILE A 12 0.14 -1.61 4.85
CA ILE A 12 -0.99 -1.37 5.75
C ILE A 12 -0.71 -0.07 6.49
N GLY A 13 -1.52 0.96 6.22
CA GLY A 13 -1.37 2.31 6.75
C GLY A 13 -1.14 3.36 5.68
N SER A 14 -1.88 4.47 5.78
CA SER A 14 -1.86 5.63 4.87
C SER A 14 -1.16 6.86 5.49
N GLY A 15 -0.34 6.66 6.53
CA GLY A 15 0.46 7.72 7.11
C GLY A 15 1.71 8.07 6.28
N PRO A 16 2.56 9.01 6.75
CA PRO A 16 3.77 9.41 6.05
C PRO A 16 4.73 8.25 5.78
N ALA A 17 4.82 7.30 6.73
CA ALA A 17 5.62 6.08 6.57
C ALA A 17 5.07 5.17 5.46
N GLY A 18 3.75 4.97 5.41
CA GLY A 18 3.10 4.12 4.42
C GLY A 18 3.21 4.69 3.01
N TYR A 19 2.98 6.00 2.85
CA TYR A 19 3.15 6.65 1.56
C TYR A 19 4.62 6.69 1.11
N SER A 20 5.56 6.93 2.02
CA SER A 20 6.99 6.87 1.69
C SER A 20 7.38 5.48 1.18
N ALA A 21 6.97 4.42 1.89
CA ALA A 21 7.19 3.04 1.47
C ALA A 21 6.55 2.74 0.09
N ALA A 22 5.34 3.24 -0.16
CA ALA A 22 4.64 3.05 -1.43
C ALA A 22 5.35 3.74 -2.60
N VAL A 23 5.87 4.95 -2.39
CA VAL A 23 6.64 5.66 -3.43
C VAL A 23 7.87 4.85 -3.83
N TYR A 24 8.65 4.34 -2.88
CA TYR A 24 9.84 3.54 -3.20
C TYR A 24 9.49 2.18 -3.81
N ALA A 25 8.45 1.52 -3.33
CA ALA A 25 7.98 0.26 -3.92
C ALA A 25 7.45 0.44 -5.35
N ALA A 26 6.75 1.54 -5.63
CA ALA A 26 6.31 1.88 -6.99
C ALA A 26 7.50 2.18 -7.91
N ARG A 27 8.51 2.92 -7.43
CA ARG A 27 9.76 3.18 -8.18
C ARG A 27 10.54 1.90 -8.48
N ALA A 28 10.45 0.90 -7.61
CA ALA A 28 11.01 -0.43 -7.82
C ALA A 28 10.14 -1.33 -8.73
N ASN A 29 9.10 -0.78 -9.37
CA ASN A 29 8.19 -1.49 -10.26
C ASN A 29 7.45 -2.68 -9.59
N LEU A 30 7.15 -2.56 -8.30
CA LEU A 30 6.49 -3.61 -7.50
C LEU A 30 4.96 -3.50 -7.48
N SER A 31 4.39 -2.43 -8.05
CA SER A 31 2.95 -2.15 -8.05
C SER A 31 2.31 -2.32 -6.65
N PRO A 32 2.75 -1.54 -5.64
CA PRO A 32 2.31 -1.71 -4.27
C PRO A 32 0.82 -1.42 -4.09
N VAL A 33 0.17 -2.16 -3.20
CA VAL A 33 -1.22 -1.92 -2.78
C VAL A 33 -1.20 -1.34 -1.37
N ILE A 34 -1.87 -0.20 -1.16
CA ILE A 34 -2.01 0.42 0.16
C ILE A 34 -3.42 0.13 0.69
N VAL A 35 -3.49 -0.32 1.94
CA VAL A 35 -4.73 -0.40 2.72
C VAL A 35 -4.74 0.78 3.68
N SER A 36 -5.66 1.72 3.45
CA SER A 36 -5.89 2.89 4.31
C SER A 36 -6.98 2.60 5.34
N GLY A 37 -6.90 3.28 6.48
CA GLY A 37 -8.04 3.44 7.38
C GLY A 37 -9.07 4.42 6.79
N MET A 38 -10.00 4.88 7.64
CA MET A 38 -11.04 5.84 7.23
C MET A 38 -10.46 7.16 6.72
N GLU A 39 -9.39 7.64 7.35
CA GLU A 39 -8.69 8.86 6.98
C GLU A 39 -7.36 8.57 6.27
N GLN A 40 -6.96 9.49 5.40
CA GLN A 40 -5.65 9.47 4.75
C GLN A 40 -4.68 10.38 5.49
N GLY A 41 -3.40 10.00 5.53
CA GLY A 41 -2.37 10.78 6.22
C GLY A 41 -2.04 10.27 7.62
N GLY A 42 -2.78 9.27 8.11
CA GLY A 42 -2.65 8.72 9.47
C GLY A 42 -3.61 9.37 10.44
#